data_AF-A0AA35SG62-F1
#
_entry.id   AF-A0AA35SG62-F1
#
_cell.length_a   1.000
_cell.length_b   1.000
_cell.length_c   1.000
_cell.angle_alpha   90.00
_cell.angle_beta   90.00
_cell.angle_gamma   90.00
#
_symmetry.space_group_name_H-M   'P 1'
#
loop_
_entity.id
_entity.type
_entity.pdbx_description
1 polymer ?
#
loop_
_entity_poly.entity_id
_entity_poly.type
_entity_poly.pdbx_seq_one_letter_code
_entity_poly.pdbx_strand_id
1 'polypeptide(L)' 'MGRGPIFLDDVDCSGDEERLIDCEHNGISVHDCYHYQDAGVYCSPRGLP' A
#
# COMPACT_ATOMS: atom_id res chain seq x y z
N MET A 1 -10.42 -2.66 11.47
CA MET A 1 -9.23 -1.85 11.75
C MET A 1 -8.10 -2.76 12.14
N GLY A 2 -6.94 -2.55 11.54
CA GLY A 2 -5.70 -3.19 11.97
C GLY A 2 -5.42 -2.91 13.45
N ARG A 3 -4.56 -3.74 14.02
CA ARG A 3 -4.05 -3.60 15.40
C ARG A 3 -2.52 -3.79 15.47
N GLY A 4 -1.89 -3.93 14.30
CA GLY A 4 -0.45 -4.17 14.17
C GLY A 4 0.29 -2.91 13.75
N PRO A 5 1.61 -2.99 13.51
CA PRO A 5 2.33 -1.85 12.93
C PRO A 5 1.76 -1.46 11.57
N ILE A 6 1.79 -0.17 11.26
CA ILE A 6 1.61 0.35 9.91
C ILE A 6 3.00 0.40 9.28
N PHE A 7 3.15 -0.23 8.11
CA PHE A 7 4.46 -0.40 7.47
C PHE A 7 4.73 0.61 6.37
N LEU A 8 3.68 1.07 5.69
CA LEU A 8 3.77 1.91 4.51
C LEU A 8 2.76 3.05 4.60
N ASP A 9 3.18 4.19 4.07
CA ASP A 9 2.42 5.43 3.93
C ASP A 9 2.97 6.17 2.70
N ASP A 10 2.14 7.02 2.09
CA ASP A 10 2.45 7.72 0.83
C ASP A 10 3.08 6.81 -0.24
N VAL A 11 2.47 5.64 -0.47
CA VAL A 11 2.92 4.70 -1.51
C VAL A 11 2.57 5.26 -2.89
N ASP A 12 3.59 5.59 -3.68
CA ASP A 12 3.47 6.09 -5.04
C ASP A 12 4.15 5.10 -6.01
N CYS A 13 3.33 4.27 -6.67
CA CYS A 13 3.80 3.25 -7.60
C CYS A 13 3.70 3.75 -9.05
N SER A 14 4.69 3.43 -9.87
CA SER A 14 4.64 3.58 -11.34
C SER A 14 3.65 2.60 -11.97
N GLY A 15 3.42 1.46 -11.33
CA GLY A 15 2.42 0.45 -11.70
C GLY A 15 3.01 -0.82 -12.33
N ASP A 16 4.33 -0.89 -12.46
CA ASP A 16 5.07 -2.03 -13.01
C ASP A 16 5.99 -2.71 -11.98
N GLU A 17 6.02 -2.23 -10.73
CA GLU A 17 6.75 -2.85 -9.63
C GLU A 17 6.19 -4.25 -9.30
N GLU A 18 7.07 -5.19 -8.92
CA GLU A 18 6.65 -6.55 -8.55
C GLU A 18 5.99 -6.62 -7.16
N ARG A 19 6.34 -5.70 -6.26
CA ARG A 19 5.91 -5.69 -4.86
C ARG A 19 5.65 -4.26 -4.41
N LEU A 20 4.64 -4.08 -3.56
CA LEU A 20 4.29 -2.77 -3.00
C LEU A 20 5.44 -2.10 -2.22
N ILE A 21 6.39 -2.89 -1.72
CA ILE A 21 7.55 -2.38 -0.97
C ILE A 21 8.62 -1.75 -1.86
N ASP A 22 8.54 -1.99 -3.17
CA ASP A 22 9.51 -1.51 -4.15
C ASP A 22 9.06 -0.18 -4.79
N CYS A 23 7.80 0.25 -4.55
CA CYS A 23 7.30 1.55 -4.97
C CYS A 23 7.99 2.70 -4.20
N GLU A 24 7.87 3.93 -4.68
CA GLU A 24 8.33 5.08 -3.90
C GLU A 24 7.46 5.23 -2.63
N HIS A 25 8.12 5.42 -1.48
CA HIS A 25 7.47 5.65 -0.19
C HIS A 25 8.47 6.29 0.79
N ASN A 26 7.97 6.83 1.90
CA ASN A 26 8.79 7.58 2.89
C ASN A 26 9.73 6.71 3.76
N GLY A 27 9.91 5.42 3.44
CA GLY A 27 10.59 4.43 4.27
C GLY A 27 9.63 3.52 5.08
N ILE A 28 10.17 2.43 5.64
CA ILE A 28 9.37 1.44 6.41
C ILE A 28 9.02 1.99 7.79
N SER A 29 7.75 1.88 8.17
CA SER A 29 7.22 2.37 9.45
C SER A 29 7.42 3.88 9.67
N VAL A 30 7.67 4.62 8.60
CA VAL A 30 7.66 6.08 8.56
C VAL A 30 6.30 6.50 8.03
N HIS A 31 5.41 6.88 8.94
CA HIS A 31 4.03 7.23 8.62
C HIS A 31 3.47 8.22 9.64
N ASP A 32 2.44 8.96 9.26
CA ASP A 32 1.59 9.73 10.19
C ASP A 32 0.14 9.20 10.23
N CYS A 33 -0.11 8.09 9.52
CA CYS A 33 -1.37 7.39 9.48
C CYS A 33 -1.79 6.71 10.80
N TYR A 34 -3.11 6.53 10.94
CA TYR A 34 -3.77 5.68 11.94
C TYR A 34 -4.56 4.56 11.28
N HIS A 35 -4.93 3.51 12.03
CA HIS A 35 -5.65 2.37 11.45
C HIS A 35 -6.98 2.68 10.80
N TYR A 36 -7.63 3.80 11.14
CA TYR A 36 -8.85 4.21 10.43
C TYR A 36 -8.58 4.64 8.97
N GLN A 37 -7.32 4.80 8.58
CA GLN A 37 -6.83 5.11 7.24
C GLN A 37 -6.25 3.86 6.53
N ASP A 38 -6.34 2.66 7.13
CA ASP A 38 -5.84 1.43 6.50
C ASP A 38 -6.40 1.30 5.06
N ALA A 39 -5.52 1.22 4.07
CA ALA A 39 -5.88 1.11 2.66
C ALA A 39 -6.18 -0.33 2.24
N GLY A 40 -7.02 -0.50 1.22
CA GLY A 40 -7.34 -1.79 0.63
C GLY A 40 -7.69 -1.66 -0.86
N VAL A 41 -7.53 -2.76 -1.60
CA VAL A 41 -7.79 -2.81 -3.04
C VAL A 41 -8.78 -3.91 -3.39
N TYR A 42 -9.51 -3.73 -4.49
CA TYR A 42 -10.29 -4.78 -5.14
C TYR A 42 -9.74 -4.99 -6.54
N CYS A 43 -9.24 -6.19 -6.82
CA CYS A 43 -8.66 -6.49 -8.12
C CYS A 43 -9.76 -6.89 -9.12
N SER A 44 -9.62 -6.44 -10.36
CA SER A 44 -10.41 -7.01 -11.45
C SER A 44 -10.04 -8.49 -11.64
N PRO A 45 -11.00 -9.32 -12.10
CA PRO A 45 -10.68 -10.68 -12.54
C PRO A 45 -9.60 -10.64 -13.62
N ARG A 46 -8.65 -11.57 -13.57
CA ARG A 46 -7.65 -11.71 -14.63
C ARG A 46 -8.35 -12.01 -15.96
N GLY A 47 -8.08 -11.19 -16.99
CA GLY A 47 -8.56 -11.43 -18.35
C GLY A 47 -9.97 -10.92 -18.67
N LEU A 48 -10.53 -10.00 -17.89
CA LEU A 48 -11.71 -9.26 -18.34
C LEU A 48 -11.27 -8.23 -19.40
N PRO A 49 -11.95 -8.15 -20.58
CA PRO A 49 -11.69 -7.11 -21.55
C PRO A 49 -11.95 -5.71 -20.98
#